data_AF-A0A3Q3BCS8-F1
#
_entry.id   AF-A0A3Q3BCS8-F1
#
_cell.length_a   1.000
_cell.length_b   1.000
_cell.length_c   1.000
_cell.angle_alpha   90.00
_cell.angle_beta   90.00
_cell.angle_gamma   90.00
#
_symmetry.space_group_name_H-M   'P 1'
#
loop_
_entity.id
_entity.type
_entity.pdbx_description
1 polymer ?
#
loop_
_entity_poly.entity_id
_entity_poly.type
_entity_poly.pdbx_seq_one_letter_code
_entity_poly.pdbx_strand_id
1 'polypeptide(L)'
;MAALLLWLLSAAALLSSSDATREYDSLPETYKKGVDLAMEKVNSHPDIQLHFLFFQSVEKSTFEPGFDVSYINHHFYLKATRCQKGTVDASGCQFRRDRALIDCMVCYKTYRGEIEQEPEPFTHCIHKPALTEEMKTTRDEKCKAVGYNSGSITLLSSTGNQ
;
A
#
# COMPACT_ATOMS: atom_id res chain seq x y z
N MET A 1 16.90 4.83 -44.32
CA MET A 1 17.50 4.13 -43.16
C MET A 1 17.38 4.90 -41.85
N ALA A 2 17.32 6.24 -41.84
CA ALA A 2 17.09 7.02 -40.61
C ALA A 2 15.64 6.99 -40.08
N ALA A 3 14.63 6.87 -40.97
CA ALA A 3 13.22 6.90 -40.57
C ALA A 3 12.78 5.68 -39.75
N LEU A 4 13.40 4.51 -39.98
CA LEU A 4 13.11 3.28 -39.23
C LEU A 4 13.62 3.34 -37.78
N LEU A 5 14.77 3.99 -37.55
CA LEU A 5 15.36 4.16 -36.22
C LEU A 5 14.52 5.11 -35.36
N LEU A 6 13.94 6.16 -35.96
CA LEU A 6 13.04 7.09 -35.28
C LEU A 6 11.72 6.41 -34.84
N TRP A 7 11.19 5.48 -35.63
CA TRP A 7 9.99 4.71 -35.28
C TRP A 7 10.20 3.77 -34.08
N LEU A 8 11.37 3.12 -33.99
CA LEU A 8 11.71 2.23 -32.88
C LEU A 8 11.86 2.99 -31.55
N LEU A 9 12.35 4.24 -31.60
CA LEU A 9 12.49 5.11 -30.42
C LEU A 9 11.13 5.62 -29.89
N SER A 10 10.17 5.88 -30.77
CA SER A 10 8.81 6.28 -30.35
C SER A 10 7.99 5.13 -29.73
N ALA A 11 8.22 3.89 -30.15
CA ALA A 11 7.51 2.72 -29.60
C ALA A 11 7.97 2.37 -28.18
N ALA A 12 9.26 2.58 -27.85
CA ALA A 12 9.80 2.29 -26.53
C ALA A 12 9.30 3.27 -25.43
N ALA A 13 8.84 4.47 -25.81
CA ALA A 13 8.35 5.49 -24.87
C ALA A 13 6.91 5.26 -24.39
N LEU A 14 6.15 4.35 -25.02
CA LEU A 14 4.74 4.09 -24.72
C LEU A 14 4.51 2.92 -23.74
N LEU A 15 5.54 2.15 -23.40
CA LEU A 15 5.40 0.91 -22.61
C LEU A 15 5.49 1.10 -21.09
N SER A 16 5.52 2.33 -20.56
CA SER A 16 5.83 2.57 -19.14
C SER A 16 4.62 2.85 -18.23
N SER A 17 3.40 2.93 -18.77
CA SER A 17 2.18 3.10 -17.96
C SER A 17 1.52 1.77 -17.57
N SER A 18 1.72 0.70 -18.34
CA SER A 18 1.10 -0.61 -18.07
C SER A 18 1.59 -1.27 -16.77
N ASP A 19 2.82 -0.97 -16.36
CA ASP A 19 3.48 -1.70 -15.27
C ASP A 19 2.91 -1.32 -13.90
N ALA A 20 2.54 -0.05 -13.69
CA ALA A 20 1.94 0.43 -12.44
C ALA A 20 0.61 -0.28 -12.16
N THR A 21 -0.27 -0.26 -13.16
CA THR A 21 -1.61 -0.84 -13.11
C THR A 21 -1.53 -2.35 -12.95
N ARG A 22 -0.63 -3.02 -13.70
CA ARG A 22 -0.47 -4.47 -13.63
C ARG A 22 -0.01 -4.96 -12.25
N GLU A 23 0.96 -4.29 -11.65
CA GLU A 23 1.50 -4.70 -10.35
C GLU A 23 0.45 -4.52 -9.25
N TYR A 24 -0.29 -3.40 -9.28
CA TYR A 24 -1.43 -3.17 -8.37
C TYR A 24 -2.56 -4.18 -8.59
N ASP A 25 -2.97 -4.40 -9.84
CA ASP A 25 -4.09 -5.30 -10.19
C ASP A 25 -3.82 -6.75 -9.77
N SER A 26 -2.55 -7.15 -9.73
CA SER A 26 -2.11 -8.48 -9.29
C SER A 26 -2.20 -8.70 -7.78
N LEU A 27 -2.40 -7.64 -6.98
CA LEU A 27 -2.56 -7.77 -5.53
C LEU A 27 -3.88 -8.45 -5.19
N PRO A 28 -3.91 -9.30 -4.14
CA PRO A 28 -5.17 -9.72 -3.55
C PRO A 28 -5.94 -8.50 -3.01
N GLU A 29 -7.27 -8.57 -3.04
CA GLU A 29 -8.15 -7.45 -2.70
C GLU A 29 -7.91 -6.87 -1.31
N THR A 30 -7.58 -7.71 -0.32
CA THR A 30 -7.21 -7.22 1.02
C THR A 30 -6.01 -6.28 0.93
N TYR A 31 -4.91 -6.70 0.33
CA TYR A 31 -3.73 -5.85 0.16
C TYR A 31 -4.01 -4.58 -0.66
N LYS A 32 -4.89 -4.63 -1.67
CA LYS A 32 -5.31 -3.43 -2.41
C LYS A 32 -5.95 -2.38 -1.49
N LYS A 33 -6.88 -2.78 -0.61
CA LYS A 33 -7.51 -1.87 0.36
C LYS A 33 -6.47 -1.15 1.24
N GLY A 34 -5.43 -1.85 1.67
CA GLY A 34 -4.32 -1.25 2.43
C GLY A 34 -3.48 -0.26 1.61
N VAL A 35 -3.21 -0.58 0.35
CA VAL A 35 -2.51 0.30 -0.59
C VAL A 35 -3.34 1.55 -0.87
N ASP A 36 -4.65 1.41 -1.07
CA ASP A 36 -5.57 2.53 -1.32
C ASP A 36 -5.60 3.49 -0.15
N LEU A 37 -5.70 2.98 1.09
CA LEU A 37 -5.63 3.77 2.30
C LEU A 37 -4.35 4.62 2.38
N ALA A 38 -3.19 4.02 2.07
CA ALA A 38 -1.93 4.74 2.04
C ALA A 38 -1.84 5.77 0.92
N MET A 39 -2.30 5.41 -0.29
CA MET A 39 -2.31 6.31 -1.43
C MET A 39 -3.23 7.51 -1.19
N GLU A 40 -4.39 7.32 -0.57
CA GLU A 40 -5.29 8.41 -0.18
C GLU A 40 -4.58 9.38 0.76
N LYS A 41 -3.92 8.88 1.81
CA LYS A 41 -3.19 9.70 2.79
C LYS A 41 -2.01 10.45 2.16
N VAL A 42 -1.24 9.79 1.30
CA VAL A 42 -0.08 10.40 0.63
C VAL A 42 -0.53 11.44 -0.41
N ASN A 43 -1.46 11.08 -1.28
CA ASN A 43 -1.90 11.97 -2.36
C ASN A 43 -2.75 13.15 -1.84
N SER A 44 -3.37 13.04 -0.67
CA SER A 44 -4.09 14.16 -0.04
C SER A 44 -3.18 15.14 0.70
N HIS A 45 -1.95 14.76 1.06
CA HIS A 45 -1.03 15.60 1.84
C HIS A 45 -0.78 16.98 1.16
N PRO A 46 -0.83 18.11 1.89
CA PRO A 46 -0.74 19.45 1.29
C PRO A 46 0.53 19.70 0.47
N ASP A 47 1.67 19.22 0.96
CA ASP A 47 2.98 19.42 0.31
C ASP A 47 3.22 18.48 -0.88
N ILE A 48 2.35 17.48 -1.09
CA ILE A 48 2.46 16.56 -2.21
C ILE A 48 1.79 17.18 -3.44
N GLN A 49 2.59 17.44 -4.48
CA GLN A 49 2.12 18.01 -5.75
C GLN A 49 1.97 16.97 -6.86
N LEU A 50 2.73 15.88 -6.79
CA LEU A 50 2.70 14.81 -7.78
C LEU A 50 1.73 13.72 -7.35
N HIS A 51 1.14 13.04 -8.34
CA HIS A 51 0.36 11.85 -8.07
C HIS A 51 1.30 10.64 -7.88
N PHE A 52 1.11 9.91 -6.80
CA PHE A 52 1.85 8.69 -6.46
C PHE A 52 0.96 7.47 -6.67
N LEU A 53 1.52 6.44 -7.31
CA LEU A 53 0.88 5.15 -7.52
C LEU A 53 1.69 4.04 -6.87
N PHE A 54 1.02 2.93 -6.59
CA PHE A 54 1.65 1.68 -6.15
C PHE A 54 2.72 1.23 -7.14
N PHE A 55 3.91 0.91 -6.62
CA PHE A 55 5.03 0.47 -7.45
C PHE A 55 5.34 -1.01 -7.29
N GLN A 56 5.48 -1.49 -6.05
CA GLN A 56 5.72 -2.91 -5.76
C GLN A 56 5.56 -3.21 -4.28
N SER A 57 5.26 -4.47 -3.95
CA SER A 57 5.36 -4.97 -2.57
C SER A 57 6.82 -5.24 -2.18
N VAL A 58 7.14 -5.03 -0.90
CA VAL A 58 8.42 -5.43 -0.29
C VAL A 58 8.19 -6.67 0.57
N GLU A 59 7.27 -6.56 1.53
CA GLU A 59 6.88 -7.66 2.42
C GLU A 59 5.38 -7.65 2.62
N LYS A 60 4.81 -8.84 2.77
CA LYS A 60 3.37 -9.08 2.95
C LYS A 60 3.17 -10.22 3.93
N SER A 61 2.28 -10.05 4.89
CA SER A 61 1.82 -11.15 5.73
C SER A 61 0.36 -10.98 6.10
N THR A 62 -0.32 -12.13 6.20
CA THR A 62 -1.69 -12.24 6.68
C THR A 62 -1.71 -13.24 7.82
N PHE A 63 -2.34 -12.89 8.92
CA PHE A 63 -2.60 -13.80 10.04
C PHE A 63 -4.11 -13.94 10.24
N GLU A 64 -4.62 -15.16 10.18
CA GLU A 64 -6.06 -15.46 10.24
C GLU A 64 -6.35 -16.29 11.50
N PRO A 65 -6.72 -15.67 12.63
CA PRO A 65 -7.09 -16.39 13.85
C PRO A 65 -8.40 -17.20 13.73
N GLY A 66 -9.15 -17.07 12.63
CA GLY A 66 -10.47 -17.66 12.42
C GLY A 66 -11.61 -16.65 12.57
N PHE A 67 -12.86 -17.13 12.48
CA PHE A 67 -14.09 -16.31 12.60
C PHE A 67 -14.15 -15.13 11.62
N ASP A 68 -13.69 -15.33 10.39
CA ASP A 68 -13.61 -14.30 9.34
C ASP A 68 -12.76 -13.07 9.73
N VAL A 69 -11.89 -13.19 10.74
CA VAL A 69 -10.93 -12.15 11.11
C VAL A 69 -9.58 -12.43 10.46
N SER A 70 -9.00 -11.41 9.83
CA SER A 70 -7.63 -11.46 9.32
C SER A 70 -6.88 -10.18 9.67
N TYR A 71 -5.62 -10.30 10.08
CA TYR A 71 -4.71 -9.18 10.29
C TYR A 71 -3.75 -9.10 9.11
N ILE A 72 -3.64 -7.92 8.52
CA ILE A 72 -2.82 -7.68 7.33
C ILE A 72 -1.65 -6.79 7.72
N ASN A 73 -0.45 -7.18 7.32
CA ASN A 73 0.73 -6.31 7.29
C ASN A 73 1.25 -6.22 5.87
N HIS A 74 1.46 -5.00 5.38
CA HIS A 74 1.94 -4.75 4.02
C HIS A 74 2.98 -3.64 4.03
N HIS A 75 4.21 -4.01 3.68
CA HIS A 75 5.30 -3.07 3.37
C HIS A 75 5.44 -2.97 1.85
N PHE A 76 5.36 -1.77 1.31
CA PHE A 76 5.42 -1.53 -0.12
C PHE A 76 5.98 -0.16 -0.46
N TYR A 77 6.27 0.03 -1.75
CA TYR A 77 6.69 1.32 -2.29
C TYR A 77 5.60 1.97 -3.11
N LEU A 78 5.45 3.28 -2.93
CA LEU A 78 4.79 4.17 -3.87
C LEU A 78 5.84 4.92 -4.69
N LYS A 79 5.49 5.26 -5.92
CA LYS A 79 6.38 5.96 -6.85
C LYS A 79 5.67 7.13 -7.50
N ALA A 80 6.38 8.26 -7.53
CA ALA A 80 5.88 9.47 -8.16
C ALA A 80 5.64 9.24 -9.65
N THR A 81 4.56 9.79 -10.16
CA THR A 81 4.25 9.81 -11.59
C THR A 81 4.52 11.18 -12.20
N ARG A 82 4.38 11.28 -13.52
CA ARG A 82 4.41 12.57 -14.24
C ARG A 82 3.12 13.37 -14.10
N CYS A 83 2.07 12.78 -13.54
CA CYS A 83 0.78 13.42 -13.33
C CYS A 83 0.79 14.28 -12.07
N GLN A 84 -0.02 15.34 -12.09
CA GLN A 84 -0.21 16.24 -10.96
C GLN A 84 -1.25 15.65 -9.98
N LYS A 85 -1.19 16.07 -8.72
CA LYS A 85 -2.23 15.79 -7.72
C LYS A 85 -3.60 16.24 -8.25
N GLY A 86 -4.63 15.44 -7.99
CA GLY A 86 -5.99 15.67 -8.48
C GLY A 86 -6.28 15.11 -9.88
N THR A 87 -5.34 14.38 -10.49
CA THR A 87 -5.60 13.64 -11.73
C THR A 87 -6.66 12.56 -11.46
N VAL A 88 -7.79 12.62 -12.16
CA VAL A 88 -8.93 11.70 -11.96
C VAL A 88 -8.68 10.33 -12.61
N ASP A 89 -8.14 10.31 -13.82
CA ASP A 89 -7.74 9.09 -14.52
C ASP A 89 -6.22 8.95 -14.51
N ALA A 90 -5.71 8.11 -13.60
CA ALA A 90 -4.29 7.87 -13.44
C ALA A 90 -3.75 6.72 -14.31
N SER A 91 -4.57 6.07 -15.12
CA SER A 91 -4.18 4.89 -15.92
C SER A 91 -3.05 5.18 -16.93
N GLY A 92 -2.97 6.41 -17.44
CA GLY A 92 -1.92 6.87 -18.33
C GLY A 92 -0.67 7.43 -17.65
N CYS A 93 -0.63 7.47 -16.31
CA CYS A 93 0.41 8.17 -15.56
C CYS A 93 1.72 7.39 -15.51
N GLN A 94 2.71 7.84 -16.28
CA GLN A 94 4.02 7.22 -16.29
C GLN A 94 4.81 7.53 -15.01
N PHE A 95 5.54 6.52 -14.50
CA PHE A 95 6.45 6.72 -13.39
C PHE A 95 7.63 7.64 -13.71
N ARG A 96 8.02 8.42 -12.72
CA ARG A 96 9.25 9.21 -12.74
C ARG A 96 10.45 8.37 -12.32
N ARG A 97 11.63 8.76 -12.80
CA ARG A 97 12.93 8.14 -12.44
C ARG A 97 13.81 9.04 -11.57
N ASP A 98 13.46 10.32 -11.47
CA ASP A 98 14.24 11.38 -10.83
C ASP A 98 13.79 11.69 -9.39
N ARG A 99 12.84 10.91 -8.84
CA ARG A 99 12.30 11.09 -7.49
C ARG A 99 12.48 9.82 -6.68
N ALA A 100 12.77 9.99 -5.40
CA ALA A 100 12.84 8.88 -4.46
C ALA A 100 11.47 8.21 -4.27
N LEU A 101 11.49 6.91 -4.02
CA LEU A 101 10.28 6.16 -3.63
C LEU A 101 9.75 6.65 -2.28
N ILE A 102 8.44 6.50 -2.08
CA ILE A 102 7.84 6.58 -0.75
C ILE A 102 7.74 5.15 -0.23
N ASP A 103 8.29 4.93 0.96
CA ASP A 103 8.29 3.67 1.71
C ASP A 103 7.12 3.68 2.70
N CYS A 104 6.15 2.79 2.47
CA CYS A 104 4.90 2.69 3.22
C CYS A 104 4.81 1.38 4.00
N MET A 105 4.44 1.48 5.27
CA MET A 105 3.96 0.35 6.07
C MET A 105 2.48 0.57 6.40
N VAL A 106 1.67 -0.45 6.15
CA VAL A 106 0.23 -0.46 6.45
C VAL A 106 -0.11 -1.74 7.18
N CYS A 107 -0.80 -1.61 8.33
CA CYS A 107 -1.20 -2.72 9.17
C CYS A 107 -2.62 -2.49 9.72
N TYR A 108 -3.52 -3.45 9.52
CA TYR A 108 -4.92 -3.32 9.94
C TYR A 108 -5.56 -4.68 10.17
N LYS A 109 -6.68 -4.65 10.90
CA LYS A 109 -7.57 -5.79 11.09
C LYS A 109 -8.68 -5.75 10.06
N THR A 110 -9.12 -6.94 9.64
CA THR A 110 -10.33 -7.11 8.84
C THR A 110 -11.33 -8.03 9.50
N TYR A 111 -12.60 -7.82 9.21
CA TYR A 111 -13.69 -8.76 9.51
C TYR A 111 -14.51 -8.98 8.24
N ARG A 112 -14.67 -10.25 7.83
CA ARG A 112 -15.32 -10.63 6.56
C ARG A 112 -14.74 -9.89 5.35
N GLY A 113 -13.42 -9.65 5.38
CA GLY A 113 -12.67 -8.97 4.33
C GLY A 113 -12.77 -7.44 4.34
N GLU A 114 -13.55 -6.83 5.25
CA GLU A 114 -13.64 -5.37 5.39
C GLU A 114 -12.69 -4.84 6.46
N ILE A 115 -12.11 -3.65 6.24
CA ILE A 115 -11.19 -3.02 7.19
C ILE A 115 -11.98 -2.58 8.43
N GLU A 116 -11.58 -3.10 9.59
CA GLU A 116 -12.09 -2.64 10.88
C GLU A 116 -11.44 -1.30 11.24
N GLN A 117 -12.25 -0.36 11.74
CA GLN A 117 -11.76 0.94 12.21
C GLN A 117 -11.24 0.89 13.65
N GLU A 118 -11.57 -0.17 14.39
CA GLU A 118 -11.12 -0.40 15.75
C GLU A 118 -10.44 -1.79 15.84
N PRO A 119 -9.13 -1.86 16.14
CA PRO A 119 -8.21 -0.73 16.32
C PRO A 119 -7.97 0.06 15.02
N GLU A 120 -7.62 1.35 15.14
CA GLU A 120 -7.34 2.22 13.99
C GLU A 120 -6.26 1.61 13.07
N PRO A 121 -6.52 1.51 11.75
CA PRO A 121 -5.52 1.09 10.78
C PRO A 121 -4.23 1.92 10.87
N PHE A 122 -3.10 1.26 11.13
CA PHE A 122 -1.82 1.93 11.14
C PHE A 122 -1.31 2.13 9.72
N THR A 123 -1.07 3.39 9.33
CA THR A 123 -0.48 3.76 8.04
C THR A 123 0.62 4.78 8.23
N HIS A 124 1.83 4.42 7.82
CA HIS A 124 3.00 5.29 7.86
C HIS A 124 3.81 5.21 6.57
N CYS A 125 3.82 6.33 5.83
CA CYS A 125 4.52 6.50 4.57
C CYS A 125 5.53 7.64 4.68
N ILE A 126 6.76 7.41 4.20
CA ILE A 126 7.81 8.43 4.19
C ILE A 126 8.68 8.27 2.95
N HIS A 127 9.27 9.36 2.46
CA HIS A 127 10.30 9.25 1.44
C HIS A 127 11.42 8.32 1.92
N LYS A 128 11.72 7.28 1.15
CA LYS A 128 12.66 6.20 1.51
C LYS A 128 14.00 6.70 2.07
N PRO A 129 14.64 7.76 1.51
CA PRO A 129 15.90 8.28 2.07
C PRO A 129 15.79 8.89 3.47
N ALA A 130 14.60 9.27 3.91
CA ALA A 130 14.34 9.85 5.23
C ALA A 130 13.91 8.81 6.28
N LEU A 131 13.78 7.52 5.89
CA LEU A 131 13.41 6.47 6.82
C LEU A 131 14.59 6.11 7.73
N THR A 132 14.39 6.22 9.05
CA THR A 132 15.39 5.84 10.07
C THR A 132 15.12 4.44 10.64
N GLU A 133 16.10 3.85 11.32
CA GLU A 133 15.92 2.56 12.01
C GLU A 133 14.90 2.65 13.15
N GLU A 134 14.89 3.76 13.90
CA GLU A 134 13.88 4.01 14.95
C GLU A 134 12.46 4.01 14.38
N MET A 135 12.26 4.60 13.20
CA MET A 135 10.97 4.58 12.52
C MET A 135 10.58 3.17 12.07
N LYS A 136 11.54 2.32 11.69
CA LYS A 136 11.27 0.91 11.34
C LYS A 136 10.83 0.13 12.57
N THR A 137 11.56 0.25 13.69
CA THR A 137 11.17 -0.38 14.95
C THR A 137 9.79 0.08 15.40
N THR A 138 9.51 1.38 15.32
CA THR A 138 8.19 1.94 15.65
C THR A 138 7.07 1.38 14.77
N ARG A 139 7.34 1.16 13.46
CA ARG A 139 6.38 0.53 12.56
C ARG A 139 6.05 -0.90 13.02
N ASP A 140 7.07 -1.69 13.34
CA ASP A 140 6.88 -3.08 13.78
C ASP A 140 6.07 -3.15 15.08
N GLU A 141 6.37 -2.29 16.05
CA GLU A 141 5.63 -2.20 17.31
C GLU A 141 4.17 -1.82 17.10
N LYS A 142 3.89 -0.81 16.27
CA LYS A 142 2.52 -0.39 15.97
C LYS A 142 1.73 -1.45 15.21
N CYS A 143 2.35 -2.12 14.24
CA CYS A 143 1.72 -3.22 13.51
C CYS A 143 1.40 -4.41 14.41
N LYS A 144 2.33 -4.76 15.33
CA LYS A 144 2.07 -5.78 16.36
C LYS A 144 0.90 -5.38 17.25
N ALA A 145 0.85 -4.12 17.70
CA ALA A 145 -0.24 -3.64 18.54
C ALA A 145 -1.61 -3.77 17.88
N VAL A 146 -1.72 -3.52 16.57
CA VAL A 146 -2.96 -3.75 15.80
C VAL A 146 -3.38 -5.23 15.83
N GLY A 147 -2.42 -6.16 15.77
CA GLY A 147 -2.67 -7.60 15.86
C GLY A 147 -3.03 -8.11 17.25
N TYR A 148 -2.48 -7.50 18.31
CA TYR A 148 -2.62 -7.96 19.70
C TYR A 148 -3.71 -7.23 20.52
N ASN A 149 -4.06 -5.97 20.21
CA ASN A 149 -5.02 -5.19 21.01
C ASN A 149 -6.49 -5.52 20.76
N SER A 150 -6.82 -6.20 19.66
CA SER A 150 -8.16 -6.74 19.48
C SER A 150 -8.25 -8.03 20.26
N GLY A 151 -8.73 -7.91 21.50
CA GLY A 151 -9.03 -9.01 22.39
C GLY A 151 -9.51 -10.20 21.59
N SER A 152 -8.73 -11.27 21.62
CA SER A 152 -9.30 -12.59 21.56
C SER A 152 -10.42 -12.58 22.61
N ILE A 153 -11.65 -12.32 22.18
CA ILE A 153 -12.79 -12.94 22.82
C ILE A 153 -12.47 -14.41 22.64
N THR A 154 -11.81 -14.96 23.64
CA THR A 154 -11.72 -16.39 23.85
C THR A 154 -13.18 -16.83 23.87
N LEU A 155 -13.68 -17.31 22.73
CA LEU A 155 -14.96 -18.03 22.62
C LEU A 155 -14.83 -19.39 23.33
N LEU A 156 -14.28 -19.38 24.54
CA LEU A 156 -14.13 -20.49 25.48
C LEU A 156 -14.45 -19.96 26.88
N SER A 157 -15.67 -19.48 27.09
CA SER A 157 -16.35 -19.62 28.38
C SER A 157 -17.84 -19.34 28.24
N SER A 158 -18.55 -20.29 27.64
CA SER A 158 -19.88 -20.64 28.12
C SER A 158 -19.83 -22.12 28.45
N THR A 159 -19.22 -22.46 29.58
CA THR A 159 -19.68 -23.62 30.33
C THR A 159 -21.10 -23.30 30.76
N GLY A 160 -22.07 -23.70 29.92
CA GLY A 160 -23.46 -23.76 30.30
C GLY A 160 -23.59 -24.73 31.46
N ASN A 161 -23.64 -24.21 32.68
CA ASN A 161 -24.10 -24.92 33.84
C ASN A 161 -25.63 -24.85 33.84
N GLN A 162 -26.25 -25.95 33.38
CA GLN A 162 -27.47 -26.63 33.87
C GLN A 162 -28.21 -27.31 32.72
#